data_AF-A0A2C6MED4-F1
#
_entry.id   AF-A0A2C6MED4-F1
#
_cell.length_a   1.000
_cell.length_b   1.000
_cell.length_c   1.000
_cell.angle_alpha   90.00
_cell.angle_beta   90.00
_cell.angle_gamma   90.00
#
_symmetry.space_group_name_H-M   'P 1'
#
loop_
_entity.id
_entity.type
_entity.pdbx_description
1 polymer ?
#
loop_
_entity_poly.entity_id
_entity_poly.type
_entity_poly.pdbx_seq_one_letter_code
_entity_poly.pdbx_strand_id
1 'polypeptide(L)'
;MKEDHQNPAYAYINGRLDKMLVPTLLFFLSQRPSHGYELIQKINESGFSEVEADPATIYRNLRRMEEDGLVISKWETEQAGPARRAYALTPEGEKALAYCVELLTDKVNKLKAFLEECNRGWKWE
;
A
#
# COMPACT_ATOMS: atom_id res chain seq x y z
N MET A 1 -2.98 -19.79 -8.42
CA MET A 1 -3.39 -19.53 -9.82
C MET A 1 -2.54 -18.36 -10.29
N LYS A 2 -1.82 -18.49 -11.40
CA LYS A 2 -1.05 -17.36 -11.94
C LYS A 2 -2.03 -16.51 -12.73
N GLU A 3 -2.69 -15.57 -12.06
CA GLU A 3 -3.35 -14.50 -12.78
C GLU A 3 -2.25 -13.72 -13.51
N ASP A 4 -2.35 -13.69 -14.83
CA ASP A 4 -1.43 -12.96 -15.69
C ASP A 4 -1.65 -11.48 -15.40
N HIS A 5 -0.88 -10.94 -14.45
CA HIS A 5 -0.98 -9.55 -14.01
C HIS A 5 -0.43 -8.62 -15.09
N GLN A 6 -1.18 -8.49 -16.20
CA GLN A 6 -0.85 -7.56 -17.29
C GLN A 6 -0.88 -6.09 -16.84
N ASN A 7 -1.48 -5.81 -15.67
CA ASN A 7 -1.46 -4.49 -15.07
C ASN A 7 -0.05 -4.17 -14.50
N PRO A 8 0.59 -3.07 -14.93
CA PRO A 8 1.92 -2.67 -14.44
C PRO A 8 2.00 -2.40 -12.92
N ALA A 9 0.86 -2.20 -12.25
CA ALA A 9 0.80 -2.06 -10.80
C ALA A 9 1.44 -3.24 -10.05
N TYR A 10 1.27 -4.48 -10.52
CA TYR A 10 1.75 -5.65 -9.78
C TYR A 10 3.28 -5.73 -9.77
N ALA A 11 3.93 -5.36 -10.87
CA ALA A 11 5.38 -5.23 -10.94
C ALA A 11 5.88 -4.10 -10.02
N TYR A 12 5.15 -2.98 -10.00
CA TYR A 12 5.46 -1.84 -9.13
C TYR A 12 5.35 -2.18 -7.64
N ILE A 13 4.26 -2.83 -7.24
CA ILE A 13 4.01 -3.31 -5.89
C ILE A 13 5.12 -4.26 -5.46
N ASN A 14 5.44 -5.26 -6.28
CA ASN A 14 6.47 -6.25 -5.97
C ASN A 14 7.85 -5.59 -5.75
N GLY A 15 8.20 -4.60 -6.58
CA GLY A 15 9.47 -3.88 -6.47
C GLY A 15 9.59 -2.90 -5.29
N ARG A 16 8.50 -2.65 -4.56
CA ARG A 16 8.46 -1.66 -3.45
C ARG A 16 7.74 -2.17 -2.20
N LEU A 17 7.55 -3.48 -2.10
CA LEU A 17 6.82 -4.10 -1.00
C LEU A 17 7.48 -3.84 0.36
N ASP A 18 8.80 -3.67 0.40
CA ASP A 18 9.56 -3.30 1.59
C ASP A 18 9.15 -1.95 2.18
N LYS A 19 8.70 -1.00 1.35
CA LYS A 19 8.30 0.34 1.81
C LYS A 19 6.92 0.38 2.45
N MET A 20 6.13 -0.68 2.35
CA MET A 20 4.77 -0.81 2.92
C MET A 20 3.77 0.28 2.52
N LEU A 21 4.16 1.28 1.73
CA LEU A 21 3.32 2.44 1.44
C LEU A 21 2.09 2.10 0.59
N VAL A 22 2.30 1.40 -0.54
CA VAL A 22 1.18 0.99 -1.42
C VAL A 22 0.25 0.00 -0.73
N PRO A 23 0.75 -1.08 -0.08
CA PRO A 23 -0.11 -1.96 0.73
C PRO A 23 -0.94 -1.20 1.78
N THR A 24 -0.33 -0.22 2.46
CA THR A 24 -1.02 0.56 3.49
C THR A 24 -2.08 1.50 2.90
N LEU A 25 -1.80 2.15 1.77
CA LEU A 25 -2.77 2.96 1.04
C LEU A 25 -3.98 2.13 0.60
N LEU A 26 -3.72 0.96 -0.02
CA LEU A 26 -4.77 0.02 -0.42
C LEU A 26 -5.60 -0.42 0.80
N PHE A 27 -4.95 -0.78 1.91
CA PHE A 27 -5.64 -1.20 3.14
C PHE A 27 -6.54 -0.10 3.74
N PHE A 28 -6.11 1.16 3.78
CA PHE A 28 -6.96 2.22 4.32
C PHE A 28 -8.12 2.57 3.39
N LEU A 29 -7.92 2.49 2.08
CA LEU A 29 -8.96 2.75 1.09
C LEU A 29 -9.97 1.61 0.98
N SER A 30 -9.62 0.37 1.36
CA SER A 30 -10.58 -0.74 1.43
C SER A 30 -11.56 -0.64 2.59
N GLN A 31 -11.21 0.10 3.63
CA GLN A 31 -12.13 0.35 4.75
C GLN A 31 -13.16 1.41 4.38
N ARG A 32 -12.72 2.52 3.77
CA ARG A 32 -13.60 3.58 3.26
C ARG A 32 -12.89 4.51 2.29
N PRO A 33 -13.63 5.12 1.35
CA PRO A 33 -13.14 6.29 0.63
C PRO A 33 -12.60 7.35 1.58
N SER A 34 -11.46 7.94 1.23
CA SER A 34 -10.74 8.87 2.11
C SER A 34 -10.07 9.99 1.31
N HIS A 35 -9.89 11.15 1.95
CA HIS A 35 -9.12 12.25 1.39
C HIS A 35 -7.61 12.00 1.52
N GLY A 36 -6.82 12.58 0.62
CA GLY A 36 -5.36 12.45 0.65
C GLY A 36 -4.72 12.85 1.98
N TYR A 37 -5.21 13.92 2.61
CA TYR A 37 -4.73 14.36 3.92
C TYR A 37 -5.06 13.38 5.05
N GLU A 38 -6.28 12.82 5.07
CA GLU A 38 -6.65 11.78 6.03
C GLU A 38 -5.78 10.53 5.87
N LEU A 39 -5.45 10.16 4.63
CA LEU A 39 -4.55 9.03 4.35
C LEU A 39 -3.14 9.30 4.88
N ILE A 40 -2.59 10.51 4.67
CA ILE A 40 -1.28 10.91 5.22
C ILE A 40 -1.26 10.71 6.74
N GLN A 41 -2.27 11.23 7.44
CA GLN A 41 -2.37 11.11 8.90
C GLN A 41 -2.43 9.65 9.34
N LYS A 42 -3.37 8.87 8.78
CA LYS A 42 -3.53 7.45 9.13
C LYS A 42 -2.28 6.62 8.88
N ILE A 43 -1.58 6.87 7.77
CA ILE A 43 -0.34 6.15 7.43
C ILE A 43 0.74 6.44 8.46
N ASN A 44 0.96 7.72 8.78
CA ASN A 44 1.99 8.12 9.75
C ASN A 44 1.66 7.65 11.17
N GLU A 45 0.37 7.58 11.54
CA GLU A 45 -0.09 7.09 12.84
C GLU A 45 -0.07 5.55 12.95
N SER A 46 -0.18 4.82 11.83
CA SER A 46 -0.26 3.35 11.84
C SER A 46 1.03 2.64 12.26
N GLY A 47 2.19 3.28 12.05
CA GLY A 47 3.50 2.65 12.21
C GLY A 47 3.81 1.54 11.19
N PHE A 48 3.00 1.38 10.13
CA PHE A 48 3.22 0.33 9.12
C PHE A 48 4.29 0.68 8.10
N SER A 49 4.56 1.98 7.90
CA SER A 49 5.60 2.48 7.00
C SER A 49 6.91 2.66 7.74
N GLU A 50 8.02 2.20 7.14
CA GLU A 50 9.38 2.39 7.69
C GLU A 50 9.82 3.87 7.70
N VAL A 51 9.13 4.72 6.92
CA VAL A 51 9.45 6.15 6.78
C VAL A 51 8.16 6.96 6.93
N GLU A 52 8.26 8.12 7.57
CA GLU A 52 7.19 9.10 7.57
C GLU A 52 6.83 9.47 6.13
N ALA A 53 5.56 9.27 5.77
CA ALA A 53 5.10 9.52 4.43
C ALA A 53 4.81 11.01 4.25
N ASP A 54 5.70 11.70 3.55
CA ASP A 54 5.49 13.11 3.21
C ASP A 54 4.32 13.26 2.22
N PRO A 55 3.62 14.42 2.22
CA PRO A 55 2.49 14.64 1.33
C PRO A 55 2.79 14.44 -0.16
N ALA A 56 3.96 14.87 -0.63
CA ALA A 56 4.32 14.74 -2.05
C ALA A 56 4.49 13.26 -2.44
N THR A 57 5.06 12.44 -1.56
CA THR A 57 5.15 10.99 -1.74
C THR A 57 3.78 10.32 -1.78
N ILE A 58 2.87 10.69 -0.88
CA ILE A 58 1.50 10.15 -0.90
C ILE A 58 0.78 10.51 -2.20
N TYR A 59 0.75 11.79 -2.58
CA TYR A 59 0.04 12.21 -3.79
C TYR A 59 0.64 11.66 -5.07
N ARG A 60 1.97 11.50 -5.16
CA ARG A 60 2.60 10.80 -6.30
C ARG A 60 2.15 9.34 -6.41
N ASN A 61 2.06 8.64 -5.29
CA ASN A 61 1.61 7.25 -5.29
C ASN A 61 0.11 7.15 -5.60
N LEU A 62 -0.74 8.00 -5.01
CA LEU A 62 -2.17 8.03 -5.32
C LEU A 62 -2.44 8.33 -6.80
N ARG A 63 -1.70 9.27 -7.39
CA ARG A 63 -1.79 9.55 -8.83
C ARG A 63 -1.40 8.33 -9.67
N ARG A 64 -0.30 7.67 -9.33
CA ARG A 64 0.12 6.46 -10.04
C ARG A 64 -0.90 5.33 -9.87
N MET A 65 -1.42 5.11 -8.66
CA MET A 65 -2.45 4.11 -8.39
C MET A 65 -3.72 4.39 -9.20
N GLU A 66 -4.05 5.65 -9.45
CA GLU A 66 -5.14 6.05 -10.33
C GLU A 66 -4.83 5.77 -11.81
N GLU A 67 -3.62 6.11 -12.27
CA GLU A 67 -3.12 5.79 -13.63
C GLU A 67 -3.09 4.27 -13.89
N ASP A 68 -2.73 3.47 -12.87
CA ASP A 68 -2.71 1.99 -12.90
C ASP A 68 -4.12 1.38 -12.65
N GLY A 69 -5.16 2.20 -12.46
CA GLY A 69 -6.54 1.76 -12.30
C GLY A 69 -6.88 1.11 -10.96
N LEU A 70 -5.99 1.18 -9.97
CA LEU A 70 -6.21 0.64 -8.62
C LEU A 70 -7.16 1.48 -7.78
N VAL A 71 -7.19 2.80 -8.03
CA VAL A 71 -8.08 3.73 -7.34
C VAL A 71 -8.77 4.64 -8.35
N ILE A 72 -9.91 5.17 -7.95
CA ILE A 72 -10.57 6.30 -8.61
C ILE A 72 -10.60 7.48 -7.66
N SER A 73 -10.70 8.68 -8.21
CA SER A 73 -10.87 9.88 -7.41
C SER A 73 -11.98 10.79 -7.91
N LYS A 74 -12.49 11.61 -7.00
CA LYS A 74 -13.48 12.65 -7.29
C LYS A 74 -13.13 13.92 -6.54
N TRP A 75 -13.37 15.06 -7.17
CA TRP A 75 -13.34 16.35 -6.49
C TRP A 75 -14.65 16.55 -5.74
N GLU A 76 -14.55 16.88 -4.46
CA GLU A 76 -15.68 17.26 -3.62
C GLU A 76 -15.63 18.77 -3.41
N THR A 77 -16.59 19.46 -4.03
CA THR A 77 -16.72 20.93 -4.05
C THR A 77 -17.95 21.42 -3.29
N GLU A 78 -18.76 20.51 -2.75
CA GLU A 78 -20.07 20.81 -2.16
C GLU A 78 -19.98 21.26 -0.68
N GLN A 79 -18.84 21.08 -0.03
CA GLN A 79 -18.61 21.52 1.35
C GLN A 79 -17.96 22.90 1.39
N ALA A 80 -18.33 23.73 2.38
CA ALA A 80 -17.68 25.00 2.60
C ALA A 80 -16.19 24.80 2.92
N GLY A 81 -15.31 25.24 2.02
CA GLY A 81 -13.87 25.08 2.13
C GLY A 81 -13.17 24.87 0.79
N PRO A 82 -11.84 24.70 0.78
CA PRO A 82 -11.10 24.38 -0.44
C PRO A 82 -11.54 23.02 -0.97
N ALA A 83 -11.63 22.89 -2.31
CA ALA A 83 -11.96 21.64 -2.97
C ALA A 83 -11.02 20.53 -2.52
N ARG A 84 -11.58 19.37 -2.14
CA ARG A 84 -10.81 18.20 -1.68
C ARG A 84 -10.96 17.06 -2.64
N ARG A 85 -9.89 16.31 -2.86
CA ARG A 85 -9.90 15.09 -3.66
C ARG A 85 -10.12 13.89 -2.75
N ALA A 86 -11.21 13.17 -2.97
CA ALA A 86 -11.51 11.90 -2.32
C ALA A 86 -11.07 10.75 -3.23
N TYR A 87 -10.50 9.70 -2.65
CA TYR A 87 -10.04 8.50 -3.35
C TYR A 87 -10.84 7.30 -2.85
N ALA A 88 -11.10 6.35 -3.74
CA ALA A 88 -11.76 5.07 -3.43
C ALA A 88 -11.07 3.93 -4.20
N LEU A 89 -11.06 2.73 -3.63
CA LEU A 89 -10.58 1.54 -4.33
C LEU A 89 -11.48 1.19 -5.51
N THR A 90 -10.87 0.65 -6.55
CA THR A 90 -11.55 -0.11 -7.60
C THR A 90 -11.53 -1.60 -7.27
N PRO A 91 -12.31 -2.44 -7.99
CA PRO A 91 -12.17 -3.89 -7.91
C PRO A 91 -10.75 -4.39 -8.21
N GLU A 92 -10.01 -3.69 -9.09
CA GLU A 92 -8.62 -4.02 -9.37
C GLU A 92 -7.70 -3.66 -8.19
N GLY A 93 -7.97 -2.56 -7.51
CA GLY A 93 -7.31 -2.20 -6.26
C GLY A 93 -7.53 -3.22 -5.13
N GLU A 94 -8.73 -3.81 -5.03
CA GLU A 94 -9.01 -4.88 -4.07
C GLU A 94 -8.20 -6.16 -4.38
N LYS A 95 -8.09 -6.54 -5.66
CA LYS A 95 -7.22 -7.64 -6.08
C LYS A 95 -5.75 -7.36 -5.79
N ALA A 96 -5.31 -6.13 -6.05
CA ALA A 96 -3.95 -5.70 -5.72
C ALA A 96 -3.67 -5.77 -4.21
N LEU A 97 -4.66 -5.45 -3.36
CA LEU A 97 -4.54 -5.62 -1.91
C LEU A 97 -4.39 -7.09 -1.52
N ALA A 98 -5.21 -7.98 -2.09
CA ALA A 98 -5.10 -9.42 -1.85
C ALA A 98 -3.71 -9.95 -2.27
N TYR A 99 -3.21 -9.52 -3.42
CA TYR A 99 -1.87 -9.84 -3.90
C TYR A 99 -0.77 -9.33 -2.95
N CYS A 100 -0.90 -8.11 -2.40
CA CYS A 100 0.02 -7.61 -1.38
C CYS A 100 0.05 -8.53 -0.14
N VAL A 101 -1.11 -9.00 0.31
CA VAL A 101 -1.21 -9.92 1.46
C VAL A 101 -0.52 -11.25 1.17
N GLU A 102 -0.68 -11.81 -0.03
CA GLU A 102 0.04 -13.02 -0.45
C GLU A 102 1.55 -12.82 -0.42
N LEU A 103 2.06 -11.76 -1.07
CA LEU A 103 3.49 -11.47 -1.11
C LEU A 103 4.08 -11.22 0.29
N LEU A 104 3.36 -10.51 1.15
CA LEU A 104 3.81 -10.24 2.52
C LEU A 104 3.83 -11.50 3.36
N THR A 105 2.86 -12.39 3.18
CA THR A 105 2.81 -13.69 3.87
C THR A 105 4.03 -14.53 3.49
N ASP A 106 4.34 -14.63 2.20
CA ASP A 106 5.53 -15.34 1.72
C ASP A 106 6.83 -14.72 2.25
N LYS A 107 6.92 -13.39 2.27
CA LYS A 107 8.07 -12.67 2.82
C LYS A 107 8.23 -12.96 4.31
N VAL A 108 7.17 -12.89 5.10
CA VAL A 108 7.17 -13.19 6.53
C VAL A 108 7.59 -14.64 6.78
N ASN A 109 7.09 -15.60 6.00
CA ASN A 109 7.47 -17.01 6.13
C ASN A 109 8.97 -17.23 5.89
N LYS A 110 9.54 -16.60 4.85
CA LYS A 110 10.98 -16.66 4.57
C LYS A 110 11.82 -16.03 5.67
N LEU A 111 11.40 -14.85 6.17
CA LEU A 111 12.09 -14.17 7.27
C LEU A 111 12.05 -15.00 8.55
N LYS A 112 10.91 -15.61 8.88
CA LYS A 112 10.79 -16.51 10.04
C LYS A 112 11.71 -17.72 9.90
N ALA A 113 11.69 -18.40 8.75
CA ALA A 113 12.58 -19.53 8.49
C ALA A 113 14.06 -19.16 8.63
N PHE A 114 14.46 -17.99 8.13
CA PHE A 114 15.81 -17.46 8.30
C PHE A 114 16.17 -17.22 9.78
N LEU A 115 15.28 -16.56 10.54
CA LEU A 115 15.51 -16.30 11.97
C LEU A 115 15.59 -17.59 12.79
N GLU A 116 14.77 -18.60 12.46
CA GLU A 116 14.85 -19.92 13.09
C GLU A 116 16.22 -20.56 12.87
N GLU A 117 16.79 -20.46 11.68
CA GLU A 117 18.11 -21.02 11.36
C GLU A 117 19.22 -20.29 12.13
N CYS A 118 19.18 -18.95 12.17
CA CYS A 118 20.11 -18.17 13.00
C CYS A 118 20.04 -18.59 14.47
N ASN A 119 18.84 -18.76 15.01
CA ASN A 119 18.66 -19.13 16.42
C ASN A 119 19.09 -20.57 16.74
N ARG A 120 19.16 -21.48 15.76
CA ARG A 120 19.55 -22.89 15.96
C ARG A 120 21.05 -23.12 16.10
N GLY A 121 21.90 -22.21 15.64
CA GLY A 121 23.34 -22.47 15.63
C GLY A 121 24.25 -21.25 15.59
N TRP A 122 23.72 -20.03 15.51
CA TRP A 122 24.56 -18.83 15.43
C TRP A 122 25.07 -18.41 16.82
N LYS A 123 26.14 -19.07 17.27
CA LYS A 123 26.95 -18.60 18.40
C LYS A 123 28.03 -17.67 17.86
N TRP A 124 28.03 -16.42 18.31
CA TRP A 124 29.23 -15.59 18.27
C TRP A 124 30.22 -16.18 19.28
N GLU A 125 31.33 -16.75 18.81
CA GLU A 125 32.58 -16.77 19.59
C GLU A 125 33.34 -15.46 19.34
#